data_AF-A0A450W581-F1
#
_entry.id   AF-A0A450W581-F1
#
_cell.length_a   1.000
_cell.length_b   1.000
_cell.length_c   1.000
_cell.angle_alpha   90.00
_cell.angle_beta   90.00
_cell.angle_gamma   90.00
#
_symmetry.space_group_name_H-M   'P 1'
#
loop_
_entity.id
_entity.type
_entity.pdbx_description
1 polymer ?
#
loop_
_entity_poly.entity_id
_entity_poly.type
_entity_poly.pdbx_seq_one_letter_code
_entity_poly.pdbx_strand_id
1 'polypeptide(L)' 'RKALYMPALSAARTEEHVRGYYQHLIEDRHLKKIQAVCAVMRKLLHAIHGMLSNQTDFDAARFYSAPAEIAP' A
#
# COMPACT_ATOMS: atom_id res chain seq x y z
N ARG A 1 -10.63 0.43 11.12
CA ARG A 1 -10.25 0.06 9.74
C ARG A 1 -11.32 0.39 8.68
N LYS A 2 -12.63 0.21 8.93
CA LYS A 2 -13.68 0.48 7.91
C LYS A 2 -13.55 1.83 7.19
N ALA A 3 -13.19 2.90 7.92
CA ALA A 3 -12.97 4.24 7.35
C ALA A 3 -11.92 4.30 6.23
N LEU A 4 -10.98 3.35 6.18
CA LEU A 4 -9.91 3.31 5.17
C LEU A 4 -10.28 2.52 3.92
N TYR A 5 -11.51 2.01 3.79
CA TYR A 5 -11.89 1.20 2.62
C TYR A 5 -11.86 2.00 1.31
N MET A 6 -12.60 3.12 1.26
CA MET A 6 -12.61 4.00 0.09
C MET A 6 -11.23 4.66 -0.16
N PRO A 7 -10.53 5.17 0.87
CA PRO A 7 -9.15 5.63 0.70
C PRO A 7 -8.21 4.58 0.12
N ALA A 8 -8.27 3.33 0.58
CA ALA A 8 -7.43 2.24 0.06
C ALA A 8 -7.73 1.90 -1.39
N LEU A 9 -9.02 1.87 -1.78
CA LEU A 9 -9.40 1.64 -3.17
C LEU A 9 -8.99 2.79 -4.09
N SER A 10 -9.11 4.03 -3.62
CA SER A 10 -8.68 5.21 -4.38
C SER A 10 -7.17 5.21 -4.57
N ALA A 11 -6.41 5.05 -3.48
CA ALA A 11 -4.95 5.05 -3.51
C ALA A 11 -4.38 3.91 -4.37
N ALA A 12 -4.98 2.71 -4.33
CA ALA A 12 -4.57 1.59 -5.19
C ALA A 12 -4.81 1.82 -6.69
N ARG A 13 -5.57 2.85 -7.08
CA ARG A 13 -5.79 3.24 -8.48
C ARG A 13 -4.95 4.44 -8.91
N THR A 14 -4.80 5.44 -8.03
CA THR A 14 -4.21 6.73 -8.40
C THR A 14 -2.73 6.85 -8.05
N GLU A 15 -2.25 6.09 -7.06
CA GLU A 15 -0.87 6.19 -6.56
C GLU A 15 -0.07 4.95 -6.96
N GLU A 16 1.10 5.15 -7.57
CA GLU A 16 1.90 4.11 -8.20
C GLU A 16 2.43 3.09 -7.20
N HIS A 17 2.99 3.52 -6.07
CA HIS A 17 3.56 2.63 -5.08
C HIS A 17 2.49 1.80 -4.36
N VAL A 18 1.35 2.42 -4.02
CA VAL A 18 0.20 1.72 -3.43
C VAL A 18 -0.38 0.71 -4.42
N ARG A 19 -0.50 1.08 -5.70
CA ARG A 19 -0.92 0.17 -6.77
C ARG A 19 0.05 -0.99 -6.92
N GLY A 20 1.35 -0.72 -6.95
CA GLY A 20 2.41 -1.75 -7.02
C GLY A 20 2.31 -2.73 -5.85
N TYR A 21 2.11 -2.24 -4.63
CA TYR A 21 1.90 -3.11 -3.46
C TYR A 21 0.65 -3.97 -3.61
N TYR A 22 -0.45 -3.39 -4.07
CA TYR A 22 -1.71 -4.09 -4.28
C TYR A 22 -1.56 -5.18 -5.36
N GLN A 23 -0.88 -4.90 -6.46
CA GLN A 23 -0.60 -5.84 -7.55
C GLN A 23 0.32 -6.96 -7.08
N HIS A 24 1.44 -6.64 -6.42
CA HIS A 24 2.35 -7.62 -5.83
C HIS A 24 1.64 -8.63 -4.92
N LEU A 25 0.69 -8.16 -4.11
CA LEU A 25 -0.07 -9.05 -3.23
C LEU A 25 -0.98 -10.03 -4.00
N ILE A 26 -1.44 -9.67 -5.19
CA ILE A 26 -2.32 -10.51 -6.01
C ILE A 26 -1.52 -11.39 -6.95
N GLU A 27 -0.54 -10.82 -7.63
CA GLU A 27 0.23 -11.43 -8.70
C GLU A 27 1.31 -12.34 -8.13
N ASP A 28 2.13 -11.85 -7.20
CA ASP A 28 3.27 -12.60 -6.66
C ASP A 28 2.92 -13.40 -5.41
N ARG A 29 1.96 -12.92 -4.61
CA ARG A 29 1.53 -13.58 -3.35
C ARG A 29 0.22 -14.33 -3.47
N HIS A 30 -0.44 -14.29 -4.63
CA HIS A 30 -1.70 -14.99 -4.93
C HIS A 30 -2.83 -14.74 -3.92
N LEU A 31 -2.85 -13.56 -3.29
CA LEU A 31 -3.91 -13.21 -2.34
C LEU A 31 -5.19 -12.80 -3.08
N LYS A 32 -6.34 -13.04 -2.44
CA LYS A 32 -7.62 -12.55 -2.95
C LYS A 32 -7.63 -11.02 -2.92
N LYS A 33 -8.32 -10.40 -3.88
CA LYS A 33 -8.46 -8.92 -3.99
C LYS A 33 -8.85 -8.26 -2.65
N ILE A 34 -9.81 -8.84 -1.93
CA ILE A 34 -10.25 -8.32 -0.62
C ILE A 34 -9.14 -8.38 0.44
N GLN A 35 -8.28 -9.41 0.41
CA GLN A 35 -7.13 -9.52 1.32
C GLN A 35 -6.07 -8.48 0.97
N ALA A 36 -5.82 -8.25 -0.32
CA ALA A 36 -4.91 -7.20 -0.78
C ALA A 36 -5.41 -5.80 -0.36
N VAL A 37 -6.70 -5.50 -0.52
CA VAL A 37 -7.29 -4.25 0.00
C VAL A 37 -7.12 -4.14 1.52
N CYS A 38 -7.39 -5.22 2.27
CA CYS A 38 -7.18 -5.22 3.73
C CYS A 38 -5.72 -4.95 4.12
N ALA A 39 -4.76 -5.44 3.34
CA ALA A 39 -3.34 -5.20 3.55
C ALA A 39 -2.98 -3.73 3.28
N VAL A 40 -3.48 -3.14 2.18
CA VAL A 40 -3.34 -1.71 1.87
C VAL A 40 -3.92 -0.86 3.01
N MET A 41 -5.14 -1.16 3.47
CA MET A 41 -5.77 -0.45 4.59
C MET A 41 -4.93 -0.49 5.87
N ARG A 42 -4.33 -1.65 6.19
CA ARG A 42 -3.45 -1.79 7.36
C ARG A 42 -2.20 -0.93 7.20
N LYS A 43 -1.58 -0.95 6.02
CA LYS A 43 -0.35 -0.20 5.75
C LYS A 43 -0.60 1.31 5.74
N LEU A 44 -1.72 1.77 5.18
CA LEU A 44 -2.15 3.18 5.25
C LEU A 44 -2.35 3.64 6.69
N LEU A 45 -2.94 2.82 7.55
CA LEU A 45 -3.08 3.15 8.97
C LEU A 45 -1.73 3.36 9.65
N HIS A 46 -0.74 2.50 9.35
CA HIS A 46 0.61 2.66 9.86
C HIS A 46 1.31 3.90 9.31
N ALA A 47 1.13 4.20 8.02
CA ALA A 47 1.69 5.40 7.41
C ALA A 47 1.12 6.67 8.06
N ILE A 48 -0.20 6.76 8.21
CA ILE A 48 -0.87 7.89 8.87
C ILE A 48 -0.35 8.05 10.30
N HIS A 49 -0.25 6.96 11.06
CA HIS A 49 0.28 7.02 12.41
C HIS A 49 1.72 7.52 12.44
N GLY A 50 2.60 6.99 11.57
CA GLY A 50 3.99 7.41 11.47
C GLY A 50 4.14 8.87 11.05
N MET A 51 3.35 9.34 10.09
CA MET A 51 3.32 10.73 9.65
C MET A 51 2.92 11.68 10.78
N LEU A 52 1.84 11.35 11.51
CA LEU A 52 1.36 12.16 12.61
C LEU A 52 2.36 12.18 13.77
N SER A 53 2.97 11.04 14.10
CA SER A 53 3.95 10.95 15.19
C SER A 53 5.27 11.67 14.89
N ASN A 54 5.70 11.73 13.63
CA ASN A 54 6.97 12.37 13.24
C ASN A 54 6.77 13.74 12.57
N GLN A 55 5.54 14.22 12.44
CA GLN A 55 5.17 15.44 11.71
C GLN A 55 5.77 15.49 10.30
N THR A 56 5.73 14.37 9.59
CA THR A 56 6.25 14.26 8.22
C THR A 56 5.11 14.06 7.23
N ASP A 57 5.31 14.52 6.00
CA ASP A 57 4.39 14.27 4.89
C ASP A 57 4.38 12.79 4.46
N PHE A 58 3.39 12.44 3.63
CA PHE A 58 3.28 11.09 3.08
C PHE A 58 4.36 10.87 2.02
N ASP A 59 5.17 9.84 2.23
CA ASP A 59 6.15 9.37 1.26
C ASP A 59 5.72 8.02 0.68
N ALA A 60 5.27 8.05 -0.57
CA ALA A 60 4.78 6.87 -1.28
C ALA A 60 5.88 5.84 -1.58
N ALA A 61 7.13 6.27 -1.79
CA ALA A 61 8.23 5.35 -2.07
C ALA A 61 8.51 4.43 -0.87
N ARG A 62 8.32 4.95 0.35
CA ARG A 62 8.36 4.18 1.61
C ARG A 62 7.14 3.28 1.78
N PHE A 63 6.02 3.57 1.10
CA PHE A 63 4.85 2.72 1.12
C PHE A 63 5.13 1.41 0.41
N TYR A 64 5.73 1.41 -0.78
CA TYR A 64 6.20 0.19 -1.42
C TYR A 64 7.19 0.51 -2.52
N SER A 65 8.39 -0.03 -2.40
CA SER A 65 9.32 -0.11 -3.52
C SER A 65 9.22 -1.52 -4.08
N ALA A 66 8.92 -1.64 -5.38
CA ALA A 66 9.00 -2.93 -6.06
C ALA A 66 10.40 -3.52 -5.84
N PRO A 67 10.54 -4.82 -5.60
CA PRO A 67 11.87 -5.43 -5.56
C PRO A 67 12.54 -5.12 -6.89
N ALA A 68 13.72 -4.49 -6.85
CA ALA A 68 14.58 -4.42 -8.02
C ALA A 68 14.72 -5.86 -8.53
N GLU A 69 14.38 -6.09 -9.81
CA GLU A 69 14.61 -7.38 -10.45
C GLU A 69 16.03 -7.81 -10.07
N ILE A 70 16.12 -8.94 -9.36
CA ILE A 70 17.39 -9.62 -9.20
C ILE A 70 17.69 -10.12 -10.61
N ALA A 71 18.50 -9.34 -11.34
CA ALA A 71 18.99 -9.71 -12.65
C ALA A 71 19.67 -11.09 -12.55
N PRO A 72 19.49 -11.95 -13.58
CA PRO A 72 19.85 -13.37 -13.53
C PRO A 72 21.33 -13.65 -13.26
#